data_AF-A0A9P1D0I1-F1
#
_entry.id   AF-A0A9P1D0I1-F1
#
_cell.length_a   1.000
_cell.length_b   1.000
_cell.length_c   1.000
_cell.angle_alpha   90.00
_cell.angle_beta   90.00
_cell.angle_gamma   90.00
#
_symmetry.space_group_name_H-M   'P 1'
#
loop_
_entity.id
_entity.type
_entity.pdbx_description
1 polymer ?
#
loop_
_entity_poly.entity_id
_entity_poly.type
_entity_poly.pdbx_seq_one_letter_code
_entity_poly.pdbx_strand_id
1 'polypeptide(L)'
;MNTFSPRVGLTVLFALALGPSAGQENGLPNGTCFEDAIKEELRKNLTNMEGESVPVTFLLAGWSSAQVTSSVIEILISEILGYVIALEPRVPASSLDSVYSMLGCATWWNSTSRGCETRKAKHHMMIDSWYRSFSHVINSLAEIYMEEMPINAGDMGYPGETGGYLPAAAVNEARNASGLALEYYANWDASWFTPSQYFTNVATVNTSDLMKCSDSLLTDNSSAYHYFAKSGDAGGVDITTDGEGVKTYKYVCQDGYFWLSSACRSDLTKCVPFITGGGGWDVLTTTQQAAAYNMPLALGVAATWSKFLEVPKKYKTMFYWWTPDSAFLEMQPSKLVLPPFNAYAWSQSDYTSAASAIPVAKIATKDLQAMAPDIMKLLEASLFDLEAVDSMMLNMKSNSVTREQAACDWLKGNTDRWNSWIPKATKCNPGFGLYDDATDTFTAERATATTCRACLPGMFSKAFMDDDGSTYICEACPAGQQQLGAGAMDCDACPAGTAKADQSTEECAPCAAGEYQDEKGALQCKMCPPGTTTMILGMKSISGCGCQAGSIDVSDLNSPDRLAANCIDCSEGLTCPMMSTVPALLAGSSPNGAAFTPVVKSGWNPCWARV
;
A
#
# COMPACT_ATOMS: atom_id res chain seq x y z
N MET A 1 38.47 -21.73 3.87
CA MET A 1 39.91 -21.60 3.54
C MET A 1 40.24 -22.45 2.33
N ASN A 2 40.16 -21.87 1.13
CA ASN A 2 41.20 -21.93 0.10
C ASN A 2 40.76 -21.04 -1.06
N THR A 3 41.69 -20.22 -1.49
CA THR A 3 41.56 -18.97 -2.23
C THR A 3 41.51 -19.19 -3.74
N PHE A 4 40.51 -18.62 -4.43
CA PHE A 4 40.66 -18.21 -5.83
C PHE A 4 39.99 -16.85 -6.03
N SER A 5 40.85 -15.86 -6.28
CA SER A 5 40.52 -14.50 -6.69
C SER A 5 40.69 -14.41 -8.20
N PRO A 6 39.82 -13.68 -8.92
CA PRO A 6 40.22 -13.00 -10.13
C PRO A 6 40.31 -11.50 -9.83
N ARG A 7 41.55 -10.98 -9.91
CA ARG A 7 41.81 -9.56 -10.07
C ARG A 7 41.32 -9.13 -11.45
N VAL A 8 40.28 -8.30 -11.51
CA VAL A 8 40.12 -7.30 -12.57
C VAL A 8 39.74 -6.01 -11.88
N GLY A 9 40.74 -5.21 -11.54
CA GLY A 9 40.53 -3.81 -11.20
C GLY A 9 40.20 -3.06 -12.47
N LEU A 10 38.91 -2.83 -12.72
CA LEU A 10 38.47 -1.82 -13.67
C LEU A 10 38.04 -0.60 -12.85
N THR A 11 38.96 0.34 -12.73
CA THR A 11 38.65 1.70 -12.29
C THR A 11 37.73 2.31 -13.34
N VAL A 12 36.41 2.16 -13.17
CA VAL A 12 35.44 2.93 -13.94
C VAL A 12 35.52 4.36 -13.40
N LEU A 13 36.34 5.19 -14.05
CA LEU A 13 36.17 6.63 -14.01
C LEU A 13 34.80 6.92 -14.64
N PHE A 14 33.76 6.96 -13.80
CA PHE A 14 32.60 7.76 -14.12
C PHE A 14 33.11 9.19 -14.25
N ALA A 15 33.08 9.71 -15.47
CA ALA A 15 33.16 11.14 -15.68
C ALA A 15 31.97 11.74 -14.91
N LEU A 16 32.28 12.29 -13.75
CA LEU A 16 31.43 13.20 -13.00
C LEU A 16 31.00 14.30 -13.95
N ALA A 17 29.78 14.21 -14.47
CA ALA A 17 28.99 15.43 -14.55
C ALA A 17 28.80 15.85 -13.09
N LEU A 18 29.54 16.89 -12.69
CA LEU A 18 29.36 17.54 -11.40
C LEU A 18 27.91 18.02 -11.31
N GLY A 19 27.05 17.21 -10.70
CA GLY A 19 25.84 17.69 -10.04
C GLY A 19 26.27 18.47 -8.80
N PRO A 20 25.86 19.73 -8.62
CA PRO A 20 26.25 20.58 -7.50
C PRO A 20 25.92 19.97 -6.14
N SER A 21 26.79 20.29 -5.19
CA SER A 21 26.58 20.20 -3.76
C SER A 21 25.28 20.89 -3.32
N ALA A 22 24.62 20.32 -2.31
CA ALA A 22 23.74 20.94 -1.33
C ALA A 22 23.20 22.35 -1.70
N GLY A 23 21.95 22.40 -2.16
CA GLY A 23 21.24 23.64 -2.51
C GLY A 23 21.08 23.88 -4.02
N GLN A 24 20.72 22.86 -4.79
CA GLN A 24 20.41 23.04 -6.21
C GLN A 24 18.96 23.48 -6.39
N GLU A 25 18.76 24.62 -7.05
CA GLU A 25 17.47 25.09 -7.56
C GLU A 25 16.66 23.90 -8.08
N ASN A 26 15.50 23.62 -7.46
CA ASN A 26 14.52 22.68 -8.01
C ASN A 26 14.39 23.01 -9.51
N GLY A 27 14.47 22.04 -10.41
CA GLY A 27 14.49 22.25 -11.87
C GLY A 27 13.24 22.94 -12.46
N LEU A 28 12.43 23.58 -11.62
CA LEU A 28 11.28 24.42 -11.87
C LEU A 28 11.71 25.89 -12.06
N PRO A 29 11.23 26.59 -13.11
CA PRO A 29 11.57 27.98 -13.40
C PRO A 29 11.29 28.98 -12.26
N ASN A 30 10.32 28.69 -11.39
CA ASN A 30 9.90 29.56 -10.30
C ASN A 30 10.27 29.02 -8.90
N GLY A 31 11.06 27.94 -8.82
CA GLY A 31 11.42 27.28 -7.56
C GLY A 31 10.32 26.41 -6.92
N THR A 32 9.04 26.73 -7.15
CA THR A 32 7.86 25.91 -6.79
C THR A 32 6.95 25.65 -7.98
N CYS A 33 6.16 24.59 -7.90
CA CYS A 33 5.15 24.24 -8.89
C CYS A 33 3.88 25.07 -8.68
N PHE A 34 3.39 25.13 -7.44
CA PHE A 34 2.17 25.86 -7.06
C PHE A 34 2.48 27.22 -6.40
N GLU A 35 1.57 28.19 -6.58
CA GLU A 35 1.69 29.52 -5.98
C GLU A 35 1.41 29.51 -4.47
N ASP A 36 0.51 28.63 -4.04
CA ASP A 36 0.12 28.37 -2.65
C ASP A 36 0.93 27.26 -1.99
N ALA A 37 2.04 26.83 -2.62
CA ALA A 37 2.95 25.83 -2.08
C ALA A 37 3.46 26.20 -0.69
N ILE A 38 3.58 25.20 0.18
CA ILE A 38 4.29 25.36 1.46
C ILE A 38 5.74 25.75 1.17
N LYS A 39 6.08 26.96 1.61
CA LYS A 39 7.41 27.54 1.42
C LYS A 39 8.48 26.67 2.07
N GLU A 40 9.66 26.63 1.45
CA GLU A 40 10.75 25.73 1.85
C GLU A 40 11.14 25.89 3.32
N GLU A 41 11.16 27.12 3.83
CA GLU A 41 11.48 27.43 5.23
C GLU A 41 10.42 26.97 6.25
N LEU A 42 9.21 26.64 5.79
CA LEU A 42 8.12 26.13 6.62
C LEU A 42 8.01 24.59 6.55
N ARG A 43 8.82 23.93 5.72
CA ARG A 43 8.78 22.48 5.57
C ARG A 43 9.40 21.79 6.78
N LYS A 44 8.81 20.66 7.18
CA LYS A 44 9.21 19.86 8.34
C LYS A 44 10.06 18.65 7.93
N ASN A 45 11.00 18.28 8.79
CA ASN A 45 11.70 17.01 8.74
C ASN A 45 10.87 15.91 9.42
N LEU A 46 11.25 14.65 9.16
CA LEU A 46 10.85 13.51 9.98
C LEU A 46 11.56 13.54 11.33
N THR A 47 10.96 12.89 12.33
CA THR A 47 11.61 12.57 13.61
C THR A 47 11.79 11.06 13.65
N ASN A 48 13.05 10.59 13.62
CA ASN A 48 13.32 9.15 13.66
C ASN A 48 13.08 8.55 15.05
N MET A 49 13.23 7.23 15.17
CA MET A 49 13.00 6.50 16.42
C MET A 49 13.98 6.92 17.53
N GLU A 50 15.12 7.47 17.17
CA GLU A 50 16.14 8.04 18.06
C GLU A 50 15.87 9.52 18.44
N GLY A 51 14.82 10.13 17.88
CA GLY A 51 14.45 11.53 18.12
C GLY A 51 15.22 12.55 17.27
N GLU A 52 15.99 12.10 16.29
CA GLU A 52 16.76 12.96 15.38
C GLU A 52 15.89 13.49 14.24
N SER A 53 16.18 14.72 13.83
CA SER A 53 15.52 15.39 12.71
C SER A 53 16.19 14.99 11.39
N VAL A 54 15.46 14.28 10.53
CA VAL A 54 15.97 13.77 9.25
C VAL A 54 15.04 14.10 8.08
N PRO A 55 15.55 14.40 6.87
CA PRO A 55 14.69 14.63 5.71
C PRO A 55 14.06 13.32 5.23
N VAL A 56 12.98 13.44 4.46
CA VAL A 56 12.40 12.32 3.70
C VAL A 56 13.36 11.97 2.57
N THR A 57 13.89 10.75 2.55
CA THR A 57 14.92 10.34 1.58
C THR A 57 14.35 9.50 0.44
N PHE A 58 14.65 9.89 -0.79
CA PHE A 58 14.25 9.21 -2.01
C PHE A 58 15.43 8.52 -2.69
N LEU A 59 15.20 7.30 -3.17
CA LEU A 59 16.10 6.66 -4.12
C LEU A 59 15.50 6.78 -5.53
N LEU A 60 16.01 7.76 -6.30
CA LEU A 60 15.52 8.05 -7.65
C LEU A 60 16.10 7.08 -8.67
N ALA A 61 15.24 6.35 -9.37
CA ALA A 61 15.66 5.41 -10.40
C ALA A 61 16.08 6.10 -11.71
N GLY A 62 16.93 5.43 -12.48
CA GLY A 62 17.52 5.99 -13.70
C GLY A 62 16.63 5.91 -14.96
N TRP A 63 15.53 5.17 -14.93
CA TRP A 63 14.62 5.05 -16.08
C TRP A 63 13.59 6.19 -16.12
N SER A 64 13.17 6.57 -17.32
CA SER A 64 12.40 7.81 -17.55
C SER A 64 11.07 7.83 -16.81
N SER A 65 10.35 6.71 -16.73
CA SER A 65 9.06 6.65 -16.03
C SER A 65 9.23 6.92 -14.54
N ALA A 66 10.22 6.31 -13.89
CA ALA A 66 10.55 6.58 -12.49
C ALA A 66 10.92 8.04 -12.25
N GLN A 67 11.62 8.68 -13.19
CA GLN A 67 11.99 10.09 -13.05
C GLN A 67 10.76 10.98 -12.95
N VAL A 68 9.81 10.86 -13.89
CA VAL A 68 8.61 11.70 -13.91
C VAL A 68 7.65 11.37 -12.76
N THR A 69 7.43 10.09 -12.46
CA THR A 69 6.51 9.71 -11.39
C THR A 69 7.06 10.03 -10.02
N SER A 70 8.37 9.88 -9.80
CA SER A 70 9.01 10.32 -8.55
C SER A 70 8.90 11.82 -8.39
N SER A 71 9.11 12.61 -9.44
CA SER A 71 8.95 14.07 -9.40
C SER A 71 7.53 14.51 -9.03
N VAL A 72 6.49 13.81 -9.50
CA VAL A 72 5.11 14.07 -9.08
C VAL A 72 4.97 13.90 -7.57
N ILE A 73 5.43 12.75 -7.03
CA ILE A 73 5.33 12.47 -5.59
C ILE A 73 6.21 13.43 -4.78
N GLU A 74 7.41 13.78 -5.27
CA GLU A 74 8.30 14.76 -4.63
C GLU A 74 7.62 16.12 -4.47
N ILE A 75 6.97 16.63 -5.53
CA ILE A 75 6.24 17.91 -5.49
C ILE A 75 5.09 17.81 -4.47
N LEU A 76 4.29 16.74 -4.49
CA LEU A 76 3.18 16.60 -3.54
C LEU A 76 3.65 16.49 -2.09
N ILE A 77 4.71 15.74 -1.82
CA ILE A 77 5.26 15.61 -0.45
C ILE A 77 5.85 16.93 0.03
N SER A 78 6.54 17.67 -0.82
CA SER A 78 7.23 18.90 -0.42
C SER A 78 6.35 20.14 -0.41
N GLU A 79 5.56 20.38 -1.46
CA GLU A 79 4.76 21.58 -1.64
C GLU A 79 3.38 21.48 -0.99
N ILE A 80 2.79 20.28 -0.93
CA ILE A 80 1.43 20.07 -0.39
C ILE A 80 1.47 19.52 1.04
N LEU A 81 2.24 18.45 1.29
CA LEU A 81 2.37 17.89 2.65
C LEU A 81 3.42 18.61 3.51
N GLY A 82 4.29 19.42 2.89
CA GLY A 82 5.22 20.30 3.59
C GLY A 82 6.42 19.58 4.19
N TYR A 83 6.92 18.50 3.57
CA TYR A 83 8.12 17.80 4.05
C TYR A 83 9.40 18.23 3.33
N VAL A 84 10.52 18.22 4.04
CA VAL A 84 11.85 18.36 3.44
C VAL A 84 12.25 17.03 2.78
N ILE A 85 12.67 17.09 1.52
CA ILE A 85 13.09 15.92 0.74
C ILE A 85 14.61 15.97 0.51
N ALA A 86 15.26 14.81 0.57
CA ALA A 86 16.63 14.62 0.16
C ALA A 86 16.74 13.47 -0.86
N LEU A 87 17.35 13.73 -2.01
CA LEU A 87 17.60 12.71 -3.03
C LEU A 87 18.95 12.03 -2.80
N GLU A 88 19.00 10.72 -3.02
CA GLU A 88 20.26 10.00 -3.11
C GLU A 88 21.02 10.39 -4.40
N PRO A 89 22.28 10.87 -4.30
CA PRO A 89 23.06 11.22 -5.49
C PRO A 89 23.41 10.00 -6.36
N ARG A 90 23.44 8.79 -5.79
CA ARG A 90 23.71 7.56 -6.52
C ARG A 90 22.44 6.99 -7.15
N VAL A 91 22.45 6.84 -8.47
CA VAL A 91 21.37 6.19 -9.23
C VAL A 91 21.48 4.66 -9.07
N PRO A 92 20.40 3.95 -8.69
CA PRO A 92 20.39 2.49 -8.66
C PRO A 92 20.47 1.91 -10.07
N ALA A 93 21.22 0.83 -10.23
CA ALA A 93 21.32 0.10 -11.48
C ALA A 93 20.09 -0.80 -11.73
N SER A 94 19.37 -1.16 -10.67
CA SER A 94 18.15 -1.98 -10.74
C SER A 94 17.18 -1.69 -9.61
N SER A 95 15.93 -2.14 -9.76
CA SER A 95 14.94 -2.10 -8.67
C SER A 95 15.27 -3.02 -7.48
N LEU A 96 16.26 -3.90 -7.59
CA LEU A 96 16.72 -4.71 -6.46
C LEU A 96 17.65 -3.89 -5.54
N ASP A 97 18.39 -2.94 -6.10
CA ASP A 97 19.30 -2.09 -5.34
C ASP A 97 18.57 -1.28 -4.27
N SER A 98 17.33 -0.86 -4.56
CA SER A 98 16.49 -0.12 -3.62
C SER A 98 16.10 -0.94 -2.39
N VAL A 99 15.84 -2.23 -2.56
CA VAL A 99 15.54 -3.13 -1.44
C VAL A 99 16.76 -3.23 -0.52
N TYR A 100 17.95 -3.42 -1.08
CA TYR A 100 19.19 -3.42 -0.28
C TYR A 100 19.47 -2.06 0.37
N SER A 101 19.16 -0.96 -0.31
CA SER A 101 19.29 0.40 0.20
C SER A 101 18.37 0.63 1.41
N MET A 102 17.10 0.21 1.31
CA MET A 102 16.09 0.31 2.37
C MET A 102 16.38 -0.62 3.56
N LEU A 103 17.01 -1.77 3.30
CA LEU A 103 17.53 -2.65 4.37
C LEU A 103 18.69 -1.99 5.12
N GLY A 104 19.32 -0.97 4.53
CA GLY A 104 20.41 -0.18 5.11
C GLY A 104 21.81 -0.67 4.72
N CYS A 105 21.95 -1.54 3.73
CA CYS A 105 23.23 -2.16 3.37
C CYS A 105 24.23 -1.09 2.87
N ALA A 106 25.45 -1.09 3.41
CA ALA A 106 26.40 0.01 3.20
C ALA A 106 26.92 0.17 1.77
N THR A 107 26.88 -0.89 0.96
CA THR A 107 27.32 -0.90 -0.45
C THR A 107 26.25 -1.50 -1.34
N TRP A 108 24.99 -1.10 -1.13
CA TRP A 108 23.81 -1.61 -1.83
C TRP A 108 23.95 -1.63 -3.36
N TRP A 109 24.71 -0.69 -3.94
CA TRP A 109 24.99 -0.59 -5.38
C TRP A 109 26.00 -1.61 -5.93
N ASN A 110 26.74 -2.29 -5.05
CA ASN A 110 27.73 -3.28 -5.43
C ASN A 110 27.05 -4.65 -5.52
N SER A 111 26.80 -5.10 -6.75
CA SER A 111 26.11 -6.37 -7.04
C SER A 111 26.81 -7.61 -6.45
N THR A 112 28.12 -7.54 -6.20
CA THR A 112 28.92 -8.65 -5.66
C THR A 112 28.95 -8.66 -4.15
N SER A 113 29.09 -7.47 -3.54
CA SER A 113 29.20 -7.30 -2.09
C SER A 113 28.26 -6.19 -1.67
N ARG A 114 26.98 -6.54 -1.47
CA ARG A 114 25.90 -5.62 -1.09
C ARG A 114 26.16 -4.90 0.24
N GLY A 115 27.07 -5.43 1.08
CA GLY A 115 27.53 -4.76 2.30
C GLY A 115 26.51 -4.77 3.44
N CYS A 116 25.65 -5.79 3.53
CA CYS A 116 24.57 -5.86 4.51
C CYS A 116 25.02 -6.22 5.94
N GLU A 117 26.28 -6.61 6.11
CA GLU A 117 26.92 -6.85 7.42
C GLU A 117 26.98 -5.56 8.26
N THR A 118 27.05 -4.40 7.61
CA THR A 118 27.06 -3.08 8.26
C THR A 118 25.91 -2.25 7.76
N ARG A 119 25.02 -1.81 8.66
CA ARG A 119 23.86 -0.98 8.29
C ARG A 119 24.11 0.48 8.66
N LYS A 120 24.10 1.39 7.67
CA LYS A 120 24.60 2.79 7.86
C LYS A 120 23.60 3.90 7.53
N ALA A 121 22.60 3.67 6.70
CA ALA A 121 21.49 4.60 6.46
C ALA A 121 20.43 3.89 5.62
N LYS A 122 19.14 4.16 5.89
CA LYS A 122 18.02 3.67 5.08
C LYS A 122 17.46 4.80 4.23
N HIS A 123 17.24 4.53 2.95
CA HIS A 123 16.39 5.38 2.12
C HIS A 123 14.94 5.07 2.45
N HIS A 124 14.07 6.07 2.49
CA HIS A 124 12.70 5.86 2.94
C HIS A 124 11.80 5.26 1.86
N MET A 125 11.96 5.66 0.60
CA MET A 125 11.08 5.17 -0.47
C MET A 125 11.71 5.18 -1.86
N MET A 126 11.08 4.41 -2.75
CA MET A 126 11.32 4.37 -4.19
C MET A 126 9.98 4.24 -4.90
N ILE A 127 9.77 5.11 -5.90
CA ILE A 127 8.61 5.10 -6.79
C ILE A 127 9.01 4.39 -8.09
N ASP A 128 8.04 3.74 -8.75
CA ASP A 128 8.27 2.96 -9.97
C ASP A 128 9.32 1.84 -9.75
N SER A 129 9.05 0.96 -8.79
CA SER A 129 9.91 -0.18 -8.46
C SER A 129 9.42 -1.46 -9.11
N TRP A 130 10.35 -2.10 -9.82
CA TRP A 130 10.19 -3.41 -10.47
C TRP A 130 10.69 -4.55 -9.58
N TYR A 131 10.79 -4.35 -8.25
CA TYR A 131 11.39 -5.32 -7.33
C TYR A 131 10.72 -6.70 -7.37
N ARG A 132 9.43 -6.77 -7.74
CA ARG A 132 8.68 -8.03 -7.90
C ARG A 132 9.24 -8.95 -8.99
N SER A 133 9.98 -8.39 -9.95
CA SER A 133 10.74 -9.15 -10.96
C SER A 133 11.84 -10.02 -10.34
N PHE A 134 12.23 -9.73 -9.08
CA PHE A 134 13.29 -10.39 -8.34
C PHE A 134 12.75 -11.25 -7.20
N SER A 135 11.52 -11.77 -7.30
CA SER A 135 10.80 -12.49 -6.23
C SER A 135 11.64 -13.55 -5.51
N HIS A 136 12.46 -14.32 -6.24
CA HIS A 136 13.38 -15.30 -5.63
C HIS A 136 14.35 -14.66 -4.63
N VAL A 137 15.00 -13.56 -5.02
CA VAL A 137 15.95 -12.85 -4.15
C VAL A 137 15.22 -12.17 -3.00
N ILE A 138 14.06 -11.57 -3.27
CA ILE A 138 13.23 -10.91 -2.26
C ILE A 138 12.76 -11.89 -1.18
N ASN A 139 12.35 -13.10 -1.58
CA ASN A 139 11.94 -14.15 -0.65
C ASN A 139 13.12 -14.59 0.23
N SER A 140 14.31 -14.81 -0.35
CA SER A 140 15.51 -15.13 0.42
C SER A 140 15.91 -14.02 1.38
N LEU A 141 15.77 -12.74 0.99
CA LEU A 141 16.03 -11.62 1.88
C LEU A 141 15.01 -11.54 3.02
N ALA A 142 13.73 -11.83 2.74
CA ALA A 142 12.68 -11.83 3.73
C ALA A 142 12.86 -12.93 4.80
N GLU A 143 13.48 -14.07 4.45
CA GLU A 143 13.87 -15.10 5.42
C GLU A 143 14.92 -14.62 6.42
N ILE A 144 15.78 -13.67 6.01
CA ILE A 144 16.91 -13.17 6.82
C ILE A 144 16.55 -11.87 7.56
N TYR A 145 15.79 -10.96 6.92
CA TYR A 145 15.55 -9.59 7.38
C TYR A 145 14.06 -9.25 7.48
N MET A 146 13.23 -10.21 7.91
CA MET A 146 11.76 -10.11 7.92
C MET A 146 11.22 -8.79 8.55
N GLU A 147 11.81 -8.35 9.65
CA GLU A 147 11.35 -7.17 10.38
C GLU A 147 11.68 -5.87 9.64
N GLU A 148 12.78 -5.82 8.89
CA GLU A 148 13.25 -4.61 8.19
C GLU A 148 12.94 -4.58 6.70
N MET A 149 12.36 -5.66 6.15
CA MET A 149 11.93 -5.69 4.76
C MET A 149 11.04 -4.48 4.43
N PRO A 150 11.28 -3.79 3.29
CA PRO A 150 10.44 -2.70 2.85
C PRO A 150 9.01 -3.21 2.60
N ILE A 151 8.05 -2.33 2.81
CA ILE A 151 6.64 -2.55 2.55
C ILE A 151 6.28 -2.11 1.14
N ASN A 152 5.30 -2.79 0.58
CA ASN A 152 4.65 -2.39 -0.65
C ASN A 152 3.64 -1.27 -0.36
N ALA A 153 3.94 -0.06 -0.81
CA ALA A 153 3.08 1.12 -0.64
C ALA A 153 2.03 1.26 -1.76
N GLY A 154 1.68 0.16 -2.43
CA GLY A 154 0.70 0.10 -3.50
C GLY A 154 1.30 0.03 -4.91
N ASP A 155 0.48 -0.39 -5.87
CA ASP A 155 0.86 -0.45 -7.28
C ASP A 155 0.84 0.95 -7.91
N MET A 156 1.62 1.17 -8.96
CA MET A 156 1.69 2.43 -9.70
C MET A 156 0.41 2.73 -10.49
N GLY A 157 -0.37 1.70 -10.86
CA GLY A 157 -1.57 1.82 -11.69
C GLY A 157 -1.37 1.43 -13.16
N TYR A 158 -0.14 1.10 -13.56
CA TYR A 158 0.20 0.50 -14.85
C TYR A 158 1.09 -0.74 -14.69
N PRO A 159 0.97 -1.73 -15.58
CA PRO A 159 1.92 -2.82 -15.65
C PRO A 159 3.22 -2.37 -16.33
N GLY A 160 4.32 -2.94 -15.86
CA GLY A 160 5.59 -2.96 -16.55
C GLY A 160 5.64 -4.17 -17.48
N GLU A 161 6.07 -3.95 -18.70
CA GLU A 161 6.25 -5.03 -19.67
C GLU A 161 7.69 -5.06 -20.18
N THR A 162 8.19 -6.25 -20.48
CA THR A 162 9.50 -6.45 -21.12
C THR A 162 9.36 -7.36 -22.33
N GLY A 163 10.37 -7.36 -23.20
CA GLY A 163 10.49 -8.34 -24.28
C GLY A 163 11.27 -7.82 -25.48
N GLY A 164 11.14 -8.56 -26.59
CA GLY A 164 11.71 -8.18 -27.88
C GLY A 164 10.85 -7.17 -28.63
N TYR A 165 11.48 -6.13 -29.16
CA TYR A 165 10.85 -5.08 -29.96
C TYR A 165 11.49 -4.97 -31.33
N LEU A 166 10.68 -4.51 -32.28
CA LEU A 166 11.04 -4.31 -33.68
C LEU A 166 10.88 -2.83 -34.05
N PRO A 167 11.80 -2.23 -34.82
CA PRO A 167 11.64 -0.87 -35.31
C PRO A 167 10.48 -0.80 -36.32
N ALA A 168 9.67 0.28 -36.28
CA ALA A 168 8.58 0.50 -37.23
C ALA A 168 9.05 0.42 -38.69
N ALA A 169 10.28 0.88 -38.96
CA ALA A 169 10.86 0.82 -40.29
C ALA A 169 10.93 -0.61 -40.85
N ALA A 170 11.30 -1.61 -40.03
CA ALA A 170 11.34 -3.01 -40.45
C ALA A 170 9.93 -3.58 -40.65
N VAL A 171 9.02 -3.31 -39.69
CA VAL A 171 7.64 -3.80 -39.72
C VAL A 171 6.88 -3.26 -40.94
N ASN A 172 6.98 -1.96 -41.19
CA ASN A 172 6.31 -1.31 -42.30
C ASN A 172 6.87 -1.78 -43.64
N GLU A 173 8.19 -1.96 -43.76
CA GLU A 173 8.82 -2.47 -44.97
C GLU A 173 8.36 -3.90 -45.28
N ALA A 174 8.36 -4.79 -44.28
CA ALA A 174 7.91 -6.17 -44.44
C ALA A 174 6.43 -6.26 -44.82
N ARG A 175 5.58 -5.50 -44.12
CA ARG A 175 4.15 -5.43 -44.40
C ARG A 175 3.87 -4.92 -45.83
N ASN A 176 4.58 -3.89 -46.27
CA ASN A 176 4.40 -3.32 -47.61
C ASN A 176 4.96 -4.22 -48.72
N ALA A 177 6.10 -4.86 -48.49
CA ALA A 177 6.79 -5.65 -49.51
C ALA A 177 6.18 -7.05 -49.71
N SER A 178 5.72 -7.70 -48.63
CA SER A 178 5.27 -9.10 -48.68
C SER A 178 3.99 -9.38 -47.89
N GLY A 179 3.40 -8.40 -47.23
CA GLY A 179 2.28 -8.61 -46.31
C GLY A 179 2.67 -9.32 -45.00
N LEU A 180 3.98 -9.50 -44.76
CA LEU A 180 4.48 -10.22 -43.59
C LEU A 180 4.36 -9.36 -42.33
N ALA A 181 3.57 -9.83 -41.37
CA ALA A 181 3.43 -9.19 -40.06
C ALA A 181 4.57 -9.66 -39.12
N LEU A 182 5.70 -8.95 -39.15
CA LEU A 182 6.88 -9.29 -38.35
C LEU A 182 6.64 -9.21 -36.84
N GLU A 183 5.64 -8.49 -36.38
CA GLU A 183 5.27 -8.44 -34.98
C GLU A 183 4.70 -9.78 -34.46
N TYR A 184 4.28 -10.70 -35.33
CA TYR A 184 3.71 -11.98 -34.90
C TYR A 184 4.75 -13.11 -34.96
N TYR A 185 4.98 -13.78 -33.83
CA TYR A 185 6.06 -14.78 -33.70
C TYR A 185 6.06 -15.88 -34.77
N ALA A 186 4.89 -16.35 -35.22
CA ALA A 186 4.80 -17.44 -36.20
C ALA A 186 5.36 -17.06 -37.57
N ASN A 187 5.47 -15.76 -37.87
CA ASN A 187 6.03 -15.24 -39.11
C ASN A 187 7.57 -15.19 -39.11
N TRP A 188 8.20 -15.65 -38.04
CA TRP A 188 9.66 -15.70 -37.90
C TRP A 188 10.29 -17.04 -38.26
N ASP A 189 9.49 -18.08 -38.48
CA ASP A 189 10.03 -19.41 -38.81
C ASP A 189 10.82 -19.33 -40.12
N ALA A 190 12.15 -19.46 -40.01
CA ALA A 190 13.09 -19.33 -41.12
C ALA A 190 12.93 -20.41 -42.20
N SER A 191 12.14 -21.45 -41.95
CA SER A 191 11.79 -22.48 -42.94
C SER A 191 10.75 -21.99 -43.94
N TRP A 192 9.95 -21.00 -43.55
CA TRP A 192 8.83 -20.47 -44.33
C TRP A 192 9.05 -19.02 -44.77
N PHE A 193 9.76 -18.24 -43.97
CA PHE A 193 9.93 -16.80 -44.16
C PHE A 193 11.41 -16.40 -44.13
N THR A 194 11.71 -15.21 -44.66
CA THR A 194 13.07 -14.63 -44.64
C THR A 194 13.01 -13.24 -43.98
N PRO A 195 12.82 -13.17 -42.65
CA PRO A 195 12.71 -11.89 -41.96
C PRO A 195 13.99 -11.04 -42.07
N SER A 196 15.16 -11.66 -42.16
CA SER A 196 16.46 -11.00 -42.24
C SER A 196 16.66 -10.00 -43.38
N GLN A 197 15.94 -10.13 -44.48
CA GLN A 197 16.01 -9.15 -45.57
C GLN A 197 15.53 -7.75 -45.14
N TYR A 198 14.71 -7.67 -44.09
CA TYR A 198 14.17 -6.43 -43.55
C TYR A 198 15.00 -5.87 -42.40
N PHE A 199 16.18 -6.44 -42.10
CA PHE A 199 17.05 -6.00 -41.01
C PHE A 199 18.47 -5.76 -41.51
N THR A 200 19.27 -5.05 -40.71
CA THR A 200 20.68 -4.87 -40.98
C THR A 200 21.41 -6.22 -40.90
N ASN A 201 22.29 -6.51 -41.85
CA ASN A 201 23.10 -7.74 -41.81
C ASN A 201 24.03 -7.73 -40.60
N VAL A 202 24.04 -8.84 -39.83
CA VAL A 202 24.82 -8.96 -38.58
C VAL A 202 26.30 -8.65 -38.76
N ALA A 203 26.90 -9.00 -39.90
CA ALA A 203 28.32 -8.77 -40.18
C ALA A 203 28.68 -7.28 -40.32
N THR A 204 27.70 -6.40 -40.48
CA THR A 204 27.89 -4.94 -40.55
C THR A 204 27.77 -4.25 -39.19
N VAL A 205 27.30 -4.97 -38.16
CA VAL A 205 27.23 -4.44 -36.80
C VAL A 205 28.64 -4.38 -36.23
N ASN A 206 29.07 -3.17 -35.87
CA ASN A 206 30.39 -2.92 -35.31
C ASN A 206 30.55 -3.57 -33.92
N THR A 207 31.42 -4.59 -33.83
CA THR A 207 31.64 -5.35 -32.60
C THR A 207 32.28 -4.55 -31.47
N SER A 208 32.91 -3.40 -31.75
CA SER A 208 33.38 -2.49 -30.70
C SER A 208 32.26 -1.78 -29.93
N ASP A 209 31.03 -1.78 -30.46
CA ASP A 209 29.85 -1.31 -29.75
C ASP A 209 29.25 -2.41 -28.83
N LEU A 210 29.82 -3.62 -28.85
CA LEU A 210 29.33 -4.81 -28.14
C LEU A 210 30.31 -5.29 -27.05
N MET A 211 29.75 -5.84 -25.98
CA MET A 211 30.48 -6.58 -24.95
C MET A 211 30.87 -7.95 -25.49
N LYS A 212 32.03 -8.46 -25.09
CA LYS A 212 32.40 -9.85 -25.40
C LYS A 212 31.49 -10.81 -24.65
N CYS A 213 31.17 -11.94 -25.27
CA CYS A 213 30.36 -12.95 -24.61
C CYS A 213 30.97 -13.41 -23.28
N SER A 214 32.29 -13.51 -23.20
CA SER A 214 33.06 -13.87 -21.99
C SER A 214 32.77 -12.98 -20.78
N ASP A 215 32.34 -11.74 -21.04
CA ASP A 215 32.15 -10.72 -20.02
C ASP A 215 30.65 -10.50 -19.73
N SER A 216 29.78 -11.34 -20.31
CA SER A 216 28.32 -11.20 -20.28
C SER A 216 27.63 -12.47 -19.74
N LEU A 217 26.30 -12.37 -19.54
CA LEU A 217 25.42 -13.48 -19.15
C LEU A 217 25.32 -14.58 -20.22
N LEU A 218 25.93 -14.42 -21.39
CA LEU A 218 26.15 -15.52 -22.33
C LEU A 218 27.14 -16.58 -21.80
N THR A 219 27.81 -16.32 -20.67
CA THR A 219 28.58 -17.34 -19.92
C THR A 219 27.83 -17.97 -18.75
N ASP A 220 26.59 -17.56 -18.49
CA ASP A 220 25.82 -18.06 -17.36
C ASP A 220 25.45 -19.54 -17.54
N ASN A 221 25.92 -20.37 -16.60
CA ASN A 221 25.76 -21.83 -16.65
C ASN A 221 24.29 -22.25 -16.57
N SER A 222 23.51 -21.61 -15.68
CA SER A 222 22.10 -21.94 -15.49
C SER A 222 21.29 -21.64 -16.74
N SER A 223 21.47 -20.44 -17.30
CA SER A 223 20.82 -20.00 -18.52
C SER A 223 21.18 -20.92 -19.71
N ALA A 224 22.46 -21.20 -19.93
CA ALA A 224 22.87 -22.08 -21.02
C ALA A 224 22.32 -23.52 -20.85
N TYR A 225 22.32 -24.05 -19.63
CA TYR A 225 21.71 -25.34 -19.32
C TYR A 225 20.21 -25.37 -19.64
N HIS A 226 19.45 -24.40 -19.14
CA HIS A 226 18.00 -24.36 -19.36
C HIS A 226 17.63 -24.12 -20.84
N TYR A 227 18.43 -23.34 -21.57
CA TYR A 227 18.31 -23.25 -23.02
C TYR A 227 18.51 -24.61 -23.70
N PHE A 228 19.60 -25.30 -23.41
CA PHE A 228 19.93 -26.59 -24.02
C PHE A 228 18.90 -27.67 -23.65
N ALA A 229 18.52 -27.76 -22.38
CA ALA A 229 17.54 -28.73 -21.89
C ALA A 229 16.18 -28.56 -22.58
N LYS A 230 15.79 -27.32 -22.91
CA LYS A 230 14.52 -27.02 -23.58
C LYS A 230 14.59 -27.19 -25.10
N SER A 231 15.66 -26.72 -25.73
CA SER A 231 15.79 -26.67 -27.19
C SER A 231 16.39 -27.95 -27.81
N GLY A 232 17.22 -28.67 -27.06
CA GLY A 232 18.08 -29.73 -27.59
C GLY A 232 19.20 -29.23 -28.51
N ASP A 233 19.40 -27.91 -28.66
CA ASP A 233 20.39 -27.34 -29.58
C ASP A 233 21.81 -27.41 -28.99
N ALA A 234 22.45 -28.56 -29.20
CA ALA A 234 23.83 -28.79 -28.80
C ALA A 234 24.84 -27.86 -29.48
N GLY A 235 24.52 -27.28 -30.65
CA GLY A 235 25.43 -26.36 -31.32
C GLY A 235 25.38 -24.93 -30.76
N GLY A 236 24.36 -24.61 -29.95
CA GLY A 236 24.20 -23.31 -29.32
C GLY A 236 24.90 -23.20 -27.97
N VAL A 237 25.41 -24.32 -27.44
CA VAL A 237 26.09 -24.39 -26.15
C VAL A 237 27.38 -25.22 -26.21
N ASP A 238 28.38 -24.80 -25.47
CA ASP A 238 29.56 -25.58 -25.16
C ASP A 238 29.34 -26.30 -23.82
N ILE A 239 29.57 -27.61 -23.81
CA ILE A 239 29.32 -28.48 -22.65
C ILE A 239 30.64 -29.10 -22.22
N THR A 240 31.20 -28.56 -21.15
CA THR A 240 32.43 -29.07 -20.54
C THR A 240 32.11 -29.97 -19.35
N THR A 241 32.91 -30.99 -19.10
CA THR A 241 32.78 -31.86 -17.92
C THR A 241 34.09 -31.82 -17.14
N ASP A 242 34.02 -31.54 -15.85
CA ASP A 242 35.20 -31.52 -15.00
C ASP A 242 35.66 -32.94 -14.60
N GLY A 243 36.77 -33.03 -13.85
CA GLY A 243 37.34 -34.30 -13.39
C GLY A 243 36.44 -35.08 -12.43
N GLU A 244 35.38 -34.46 -11.89
CA GLU A 244 34.40 -35.07 -10.98
C GLU A 244 33.09 -35.46 -11.70
N GLY A 245 33.00 -35.19 -13.01
CA GLY A 245 31.83 -35.51 -13.83
C GLY A 245 30.75 -34.43 -13.84
N VAL A 246 31.00 -33.24 -13.28
CA VAL A 246 30.06 -32.12 -13.27
C VAL A 246 30.08 -31.42 -14.62
N LYS A 247 28.90 -31.26 -15.23
CA LYS A 247 28.74 -30.56 -16.51
C LYS A 247 28.56 -29.06 -16.30
N THR A 248 29.31 -28.28 -17.07
CA THR A 248 29.16 -26.82 -17.19
C THR A 248 28.78 -26.47 -18.63
N TYR A 249 27.78 -25.62 -18.77
CA TYR A 249 27.19 -25.17 -20.02
C TYR A 249 27.54 -23.70 -20.24
N LYS A 250 27.88 -23.30 -21.46
CA LYS A 250 28.09 -21.90 -21.87
C LYS A 250 27.51 -21.68 -23.25
N TYR A 251 26.97 -20.50 -23.56
CA TYR A 251 26.52 -20.23 -24.92
C TYR A 251 27.71 -20.17 -25.88
N VAL A 252 27.55 -20.70 -27.09
CA VAL A 252 28.56 -20.58 -28.16
C VAL A 252 28.34 -19.26 -28.88
N CYS A 253 29.33 -18.37 -28.79
CA CYS A 253 29.33 -17.13 -29.54
C CYS A 253 30.28 -17.19 -30.73
N GLN A 254 29.75 -16.94 -31.92
CA GLN A 254 30.57 -16.77 -33.10
C GLN A 254 31.31 -15.43 -33.02
N ASP A 255 32.59 -15.46 -33.36
CA ASP A 255 33.53 -14.33 -33.30
C ASP A 255 33.66 -13.67 -31.91
N GLY A 256 33.12 -14.30 -30.86
CA GLY A 256 33.18 -13.84 -29.47
C GLY A 256 32.13 -12.80 -29.06
N TYR A 257 31.18 -12.43 -29.93
CA TYR A 257 30.23 -11.34 -29.68
C TYR A 257 28.75 -11.72 -29.83
N PHE A 258 28.42 -12.57 -30.80
CA PHE A 258 27.03 -12.94 -31.07
C PHE A 258 26.78 -14.42 -30.79
N TRP A 259 25.77 -14.71 -30.00
CA TRP A 259 25.15 -16.03 -30.00
C TRP A 259 24.21 -16.16 -31.20
N LEU A 260 24.27 -17.28 -31.91
CA LEU A 260 23.47 -17.51 -33.11
C LEU A 260 22.49 -18.65 -32.91
N SER A 261 21.23 -18.39 -33.22
CA SER A 261 20.18 -19.41 -33.31
C SER A 261 20.51 -20.48 -34.36
N SER A 262 20.00 -21.69 -34.15
CA SER A 262 20.14 -22.80 -35.12
C SER A 262 19.58 -22.44 -36.51
N ALA A 263 18.58 -21.57 -36.57
CA ALA A 263 17.91 -21.11 -37.78
C ALA A 263 18.81 -20.34 -38.76
N CYS A 264 19.90 -19.71 -38.28
CA CYS A 264 20.81 -18.92 -39.12
C CYS A 264 22.30 -19.21 -38.92
N ARG A 265 22.68 -20.07 -37.97
CA ARG A 265 24.10 -20.36 -37.64
C ARG A 265 24.94 -20.84 -38.83
N SER A 266 24.33 -21.50 -39.81
CA SER A 266 25.03 -21.97 -41.03
C SER A 266 25.24 -20.88 -42.07
N ASP A 267 24.53 -19.76 -41.98
CA ASP A 267 24.57 -18.65 -42.94
C ASP A 267 24.24 -17.33 -42.23
N LEU A 268 25.29 -16.59 -41.85
CA LEU A 268 25.19 -15.31 -41.16
C LEU A 268 24.34 -14.28 -41.90
N THR A 269 24.21 -14.37 -43.22
CA THR A 269 23.41 -13.43 -44.00
C THR A 269 21.92 -13.55 -43.71
N LYS A 270 21.50 -14.69 -43.15
CA LYS A 270 20.12 -14.94 -42.73
C LYS A 270 19.83 -14.51 -41.31
N CYS A 271 20.85 -14.13 -40.52
CA CYS A 271 20.64 -13.74 -39.13
C CYS A 271 20.10 -12.30 -39.01
N VAL A 272 19.14 -12.13 -38.11
CA VAL A 272 18.62 -10.84 -37.64
C VAL A 272 19.36 -10.48 -36.35
N PRO A 273 20.07 -9.34 -36.31
CA PRO A 273 20.70 -8.89 -35.07
C PRO A 273 19.63 -8.55 -34.02
N PHE A 274 19.81 -9.07 -32.82
CA PHE A 274 19.04 -8.76 -31.62
C PHE A 274 19.98 -8.19 -30.57
N ILE A 275 19.71 -6.98 -30.09
CA ILE A 275 20.60 -6.27 -29.15
C ILE A 275 19.98 -6.18 -27.77
N THR A 276 20.70 -6.64 -26.75
CA THR A 276 20.32 -6.50 -25.33
C THR A 276 21.37 -5.69 -24.55
N GLY A 277 21.08 -5.30 -23.31
CA GLY A 277 21.91 -4.43 -22.46
C GLY A 277 22.23 -5.04 -21.08
N GLY A 278 22.84 -4.24 -20.20
CA GLY A 278 23.06 -4.54 -18.77
C GLY A 278 23.69 -5.90 -18.46
N GLY A 279 24.65 -6.34 -19.27
CA GLY A 279 25.32 -7.62 -19.13
C GLY A 279 24.62 -8.80 -19.82
N GLY A 280 23.41 -8.62 -20.35
CA GLY A 280 22.66 -9.64 -21.08
C GLY A 280 21.23 -9.83 -20.58
N TRP A 281 20.43 -8.76 -20.58
CA TRP A 281 19.02 -8.87 -20.18
C TRP A 281 18.26 -9.86 -21.05
N ASP A 282 17.49 -10.72 -20.39
CA ASP A 282 16.56 -11.67 -21.01
C ASP A 282 17.18 -12.67 -22.01
N VAL A 283 18.48 -12.97 -21.85
CA VAL A 283 19.21 -13.91 -22.70
C VAL A 283 18.51 -15.27 -22.76
N LEU A 284 18.22 -15.88 -21.60
CA LEU A 284 17.60 -17.21 -21.54
C LEU A 284 16.25 -17.27 -22.26
N THR A 285 15.39 -16.29 -22.01
CA THR A 285 14.06 -16.22 -22.61
C THR A 285 14.17 -16.03 -24.12
N THR A 286 15.01 -15.09 -24.56
CA THR A 286 15.22 -14.77 -25.99
C THR A 286 15.78 -15.97 -26.75
N THR A 287 16.77 -16.68 -26.20
CA THR A 287 17.36 -17.85 -26.86
C THR A 287 16.35 -19.01 -26.95
N GLN A 288 15.59 -19.29 -25.89
CA GLN A 288 14.55 -20.33 -25.93
C GLN A 288 13.45 -19.99 -26.95
N GLN A 289 12.98 -18.75 -27.00
CA GLN A 289 11.98 -18.31 -27.98
C GLN A 289 12.52 -18.43 -29.41
N ALA A 290 13.78 -18.04 -29.64
CA ALA A 290 14.41 -18.19 -30.95
C ALA A 290 14.44 -19.65 -31.41
N ALA A 291 14.81 -20.58 -30.52
CA ALA A 291 14.82 -22.00 -30.82
C ALA A 291 13.41 -22.57 -31.03
N ALA A 292 12.44 -22.20 -30.19
CA ALA A 292 11.09 -22.75 -30.24
C ALA A 292 10.31 -22.36 -31.50
N TYR A 293 10.57 -21.17 -32.03
CA TYR A 293 9.88 -20.63 -33.21
C TYR A 293 10.77 -20.53 -34.44
N ASN A 294 11.93 -21.19 -34.41
CA ASN A 294 12.91 -21.21 -35.50
C ASN A 294 13.25 -19.80 -36.02
N MET A 295 13.39 -18.85 -35.09
CA MET A 295 13.68 -17.45 -35.40
C MET A 295 15.18 -17.30 -35.71
N PRO A 296 15.57 -16.68 -36.83
CA PRO A 296 16.97 -16.56 -37.22
C PRO A 296 17.65 -15.40 -36.49
N LEU A 297 17.76 -15.45 -35.16
CA LEU A 297 18.34 -14.38 -34.34
C LEU A 297 19.86 -14.54 -34.15
N ALA A 298 20.55 -13.40 -34.13
CA ALA A 298 21.91 -13.21 -33.64
C ALA A 298 21.90 -12.28 -32.42
N LEU A 299 21.99 -12.86 -31.23
CA LEU A 299 21.90 -12.15 -29.95
C LEU A 299 23.26 -11.58 -29.54
N GLY A 300 23.34 -10.25 -29.42
CA GLY A 300 24.51 -9.52 -28.96
C GLY A 300 24.21 -8.66 -27.75
N VAL A 301 25.21 -8.45 -26.89
CA VAL A 301 25.10 -7.61 -25.69
C VAL A 301 25.84 -6.30 -25.93
N ALA A 302 25.16 -5.17 -25.77
CA ALA A 302 25.77 -3.86 -25.92
C ALA A 302 26.87 -3.62 -24.85
N ALA A 303 27.96 -2.97 -25.25
CA ALA A 303 29.11 -2.75 -24.37
C ALA A 303 28.79 -1.86 -23.16
N THR A 304 27.93 -0.87 -23.34
CA THR A 304 27.53 0.10 -22.32
C THR A 304 26.07 0.50 -22.51
N TRP A 305 25.52 1.23 -21.54
CA TRP A 305 24.19 1.83 -21.64
C TRP A 305 24.05 2.74 -22.87
N SER A 306 25.01 3.62 -23.15
CA SER A 306 24.90 4.50 -24.33
C SER A 306 24.92 3.69 -25.62
N LYS A 307 25.71 2.60 -25.69
CA LYS A 307 25.70 1.69 -26.83
C LYS A 307 24.40 0.94 -26.99
N PHE A 308 23.77 0.54 -25.89
CA PHE A 308 22.44 -0.06 -25.93
C PHE A 308 21.40 0.90 -26.54
N LEU A 309 21.50 2.21 -26.26
CA LEU A 309 20.63 3.23 -26.87
C LEU A 309 20.97 3.55 -28.32
N GLU A 310 22.26 3.53 -28.69
CA GLU A 310 22.76 3.91 -30.01
C GLU A 310 22.58 2.81 -31.06
N VAL A 311 22.90 1.54 -30.74
CA VAL A 311 22.97 0.45 -31.71
C VAL A 311 21.63 0.19 -32.40
N PRO A 312 20.49 0.05 -31.69
CA PRO A 312 19.18 -0.15 -32.32
C PRO A 312 18.70 1.07 -33.13
N LYS A 313 19.16 2.28 -32.80
CA LYS A 313 18.86 3.50 -33.57
C LYS A 313 19.70 3.60 -34.84
N LYS A 314 20.96 3.15 -34.76
CA LYS A 314 21.92 3.18 -35.85
C LYS A 314 21.69 2.08 -36.87
N TYR A 315 21.38 0.88 -36.40
CA TYR A 315 21.17 -0.31 -37.23
C TYR A 315 19.73 -0.78 -37.07
N LYS A 316 19.14 -1.31 -38.14
CA LYS A 316 17.80 -1.88 -38.09
C LYS A 316 17.91 -3.27 -37.45
N THR A 317 17.89 -3.32 -36.12
CA THR A 317 17.99 -4.53 -35.31
C THR A 317 16.68 -4.78 -34.55
N MET A 318 16.47 -6.02 -34.13
CA MET A 318 15.62 -6.26 -32.96
C MET A 318 16.36 -5.82 -31.70
N PHE A 319 15.63 -5.54 -30.63
CA PHE A 319 16.25 -5.20 -29.36
C PHE A 319 15.35 -5.58 -28.19
N TYR A 320 15.98 -5.88 -27.05
CA TYR A 320 15.29 -5.99 -25.78
C TYR A 320 14.84 -4.59 -25.32
N TRP A 321 13.63 -4.46 -24.78
CA TRP A 321 13.19 -3.22 -24.17
C TRP A 321 12.13 -3.47 -23.10
N TRP A 322 11.83 -2.42 -22.32
CA TRP A 322 10.77 -2.41 -21.32
C TRP A 322 9.89 -1.18 -21.52
N THR A 323 8.64 -1.27 -21.09
CA THR A 323 7.69 -0.16 -21.11
C THR A 323 6.98 -0.06 -19.76
N PRO A 324 6.67 1.16 -19.27
CA PRO A 324 6.90 2.47 -19.90
C PRO A 324 8.37 2.90 -19.89
N ASP A 325 8.84 3.42 -21.02
CA ASP A 325 10.18 4.01 -21.16
C ASP A 325 10.23 4.89 -22.41
N SER A 326 11.11 5.89 -22.43
CA SER A 326 11.18 6.88 -23.52
C SER A 326 12.31 6.65 -24.53
N ALA A 327 13.22 5.71 -24.24
CA ALA A 327 14.48 5.55 -24.96
C ALA A 327 14.29 5.34 -26.46
N PHE A 328 13.32 4.51 -26.83
CA PHE A 328 13.07 4.09 -28.21
C PHE A 328 11.74 4.56 -28.79
N LEU A 329 10.95 5.40 -28.09
CA LEU A 329 9.65 5.87 -28.59
C LEU A 329 9.71 6.53 -29.98
N GLU A 330 10.80 7.23 -30.30
CA GLU A 330 11.01 7.85 -31.63
C GLU A 330 11.05 6.83 -32.77
N MET A 331 11.41 5.58 -32.48
CA MET A 331 11.45 4.49 -33.45
C MET A 331 10.07 3.87 -33.70
N GLN A 332 9.05 4.31 -32.95
CA GLN A 332 7.68 3.77 -32.94
C GLN A 332 7.68 2.23 -32.90
N PRO A 333 8.42 1.61 -31.97
CA PRO A 333 8.69 0.18 -32.05
C PRO A 333 7.43 -0.65 -31.83
N SER A 334 7.33 -1.78 -32.52
CA SER A 334 6.28 -2.78 -32.30
C SER A 334 6.82 -3.89 -31.40
N LYS A 335 6.09 -4.24 -30.35
CA LYS A 335 6.42 -5.39 -29.50
C LYS A 335 6.21 -6.69 -30.27
N LEU A 336 7.11 -7.65 -30.10
CA LEU A 336 6.92 -9.02 -30.59
C LEU A 336 5.78 -9.69 -29.82
N VAL A 337 4.75 -10.10 -30.54
CA VAL A 337 3.58 -10.83 -30.04
C VAL A 337 3.89 -12.31 -30.01
N LEU A 338 4.04 -12.85 -28.81
CA LEU A 338 4.24 -14.27 -28.50
C LEU A 338 2.93 -14.90 -27.99
N PRO A 339 2.85 -16.24 -27.86
CA PRO A 339 1.73 -16.87 -27.15
C PRO A 339 1.56 -16.29 -25.74
N PRO A 340 0.32 -16.21 -25.21
CA PRO A 340 0.06 -15.63 -23.90
C PRO A 340 0.86 -16.30 -22.78
N PHE A 341 1.21 -15.51 -21.76
CA PHE A 341 1.97 -15.97 -20.59
C PHE A 341 1.38 -17.25 -19.99
N ASN A 342 2.23 -18.26 -19.80
CA ASN A 342 1.89 -19.53 -19.18
C ASN A 342 2.67 -19.73 -17.88
N ALA A 343 2.04 -19.41 -16.75
CA ALA A 343 2.67 -19.48 -15.43
C ALA A 343 3.20 -20.89 -15.08
N TYR A 344 2.50 -21.95 -15.50
CA TYR A 344 2.94 -23.31 -15.23
C TYR A 344 4.20 -23.65 -16.05
N ALA A 345 4.23 -23.33 -17.34
CA ALA A 345 5.40 -23.54 -18.19
C ALA A 345 6.62 -22.77 -17.65
N TRP A 346 6.44 -21.50 -17.29
CA TRP A 346 7.50 -20.68 -16.69
C TRP A 346 8.02 -21.28 -15.38
N SER A 347 7.16 -21.86 -14.53
CA SER A 347 7.59 -22.56 -13.32
C SER A 347 8.47 -23.79 -13.57
N GLN A 348 8.47 -24.31 -14.80
CA GLN A 348 9.27 -25.45 -15.26
C GLN A 348 10.43 -25.02 -16.17
N SER A 349 10.84 -23.75 -16.11
CA SER A 349 11.89 -23.17 -16.96
C SER A 349 11.60 -23.23 -18.48
N ASP A 350 10.33 -23.20 -18.86
CA ASP A 350 9.87 -23.06 -20.25
C ASP A 350 9.40 -21.62 -20.50
N TYR A 351 10.27 -20.85 -21.16
CA TYR A 351 10.12 -19.42 -21.42
C TYR A 351 9.65 -19.10 -22.85
N THR A 352 9.00 -20.06 -23.51
CA THR A 352 8.57 -19.92 -24.91
C THR A 352 7.35 -19.00 -25.10
N SER A 353 6.57 -18.75 -24.05
CA SER A 353 5.47 -17.78 -24.06
C SER A 353 5.94 -16.37 -23.72
N ALA A 354 5.07 -15.37 -23.90
CA ALA A 354 5.29 -14.01 -23.42
C ALA A 354 5.58 -13.99 -21.91
N ALA A 355 6.41 -13.05 -21.46
CA ALA A 355 6.61 -12.80 -20.03
C ALA A 355 5.34 -12.24 -19.38
N SER A 356 5.17 -12.49 -18.07
CA SER A 356 4.10 -11.87 -17.30
C SER A 356 4.31 -10.35 -17.27
N ALA A 357 3.23 -9.61 -17.43
CA ALA A 357 3.19 -8.22 -17.01
C ALA A 357 3.54 -8.14 -15.51
N ILE A 358 4.37 -7.16 -15.14
CA ILE A 358 4.87 -6.97 -13.78
C ILE A 358 4.18 -5.75 -13.21
N PRO A 359 3.37 -5.88 -12.14
CA PRO A 359 2.83 -4.70 -11.49
C PRO A 359 3.99 -3.88 -10.90
N VAL A 360 4.20 -2.69 -11.45
CA VAL A 360 5.20 -1.74 -10.96
C VAL A 360 4.67 -1.16 -9.65
N ALA A 361 5.50 -1.09 -8.64
CA ALA A 361 5.08 -0.76 -7.27
C ALA A 361 5.75 0.50 -6.74
N LYS A 362 5.18 1.08 -5.69
CA LYS A 362 5.88 1.97 -4.76
C LYS A 362 6.34 1.12 -3.58
N ILE A 363 7.57 1.29 -3.16
CA ILE A 363 8.09 0.64 -1.97
C ILE A 363 8.58 1.68 -0.97
N ALA A 364 8.33 1.41 0.30
CA ALA A 364 8.69 2.28 1.40
C ALA A 364 9.23 1.47 2.58
N THR A 365 9.98 2.11 3.47
CA THR A 365 10.40 1.51 4.73
C THR A 365 9.27 1.53 5.76
N LYS A 366 9.26 0.55 6.67
CA LYS A 366 8.23 0.46 7.73
C LYS A 366 8.28 1.63 8.71
N ASP A 367 9.45 2.18 8.98
CA ASP A 367 9.62 3.35 9.85
C ASP A 367 9.00 4.61 9.22
N LEU A 368 9.05 4.78 7.90
CA LEU A 368 8.35 5.88 7.22
C LEU A 368 6.84 5.83 7.50
N GLN A 369 6.24 4.63 7.54
CA GLN A 369 4.84 4.47 7.88
C GLN A 369 4.50 4.94 9.29
N ALA A 370 5.43 4.80 10.23
CA ALA A 370 5.26 5.31 11.59
C ALA A 370 5.54 6.83 11.67
N MET A 371 6.58 7.31 11.00
CA MET A 371 7.03 8.71 11.06
C MET A 371 6.15 9.68 10.26
N ALA A 372 5.60 9.23 9.12
CA ALA A 372 4.82 10.04 8.20
C ALA A 372 3.66 9.22 7.58
N PRO A 373 2.59 8.96 8.36
CA PRO A 373 1.44 8.19 7.88
C PRO A 373 0.66 8.90 6.77
N ASP A 374 0.76 10.23 6.66
CA ASP A 374 0.23 11.03 5.55
C ASP A 374 0.96 10.75 4.23
N ILE A 375 2.29 10.68 4.24
CA ILE A 375 3.08 10.27 3.07
C ILE A 375 2.66 8.86 2.64
N MET A 376 2.53 7.91 3.56
CA MET A 376 2.10 6.55 3.21
C MET A 376 0.71 6.52 2.57
N LYS A 377 -0.25 7.28 3.10
CA LYS A 377 -1.58 7.39 2.50
C LYS A 377 -1.53 7.99 1.09
N LEU A 378 -0.68 8.99 0.86
CA LEU A 378 -0.44 9.55 -0.46
C LEU A 378 0.11 8.47 -1.42
N LEU A 379 1.11 7.72 -0.99
CA LEU A 379 1.69 6.63 -1.80
C LEU A 379 0.65 5.58 -2.15
N GLU A 380 -0.13 5.11 -1.16
CA GLU A 380 -1.18 4.10 -1.34
C GLU A 380 -2.29 4.57 -2.29
N ALA A 381 -2.68 5.85 -2.22
CA ALA A 381 -3.74 6.41 -3.05
C ALA A 381 -3.28 6.79 -4.47
N SER A 382 -1.99 7.08 -4.66
CA SER A 382 -1.45 7.55 -5.96
C SER A 382 -1.54 6.48 -7.05
N LEU A 383 -2.31 6.73 -8.11
CA LEU A 383 -2.47 5.80 -9.23
C LEU A 383 -2.29 6.52 -10.57
N PHE A 384 -1.18 6.23 -11.22
CA PHE A 384 -0.82 6.67 -12.57
C PHE A 384 -1.38 5.70 -13.60
N ASP A 385 -1.99 6.21 -14.66
CA ASP A 385 -2.20 5.41 -15.87
C ASP A 385 -1.02 5.58 -16.82
N LEU A 386 -0.92 4.65 -17.78
CA LEU A 386 0.19 4.64 -18.73
C LEU A 386 0.20 5.92 -19.59
N GLU A 387 -0.97 6.45 -19.95
CA GLU A 387 -1.11 7.68 -20.73
C GLU A 387 -0.53 8.89 -20.00
N ALA A 388 -0.78 9.04 -18.70
CA ALA A 388 -0.19 10.09 -17.88
C ALA A 388 1.34 10.01 -17.89
N VAL A 389 1.91 8.82 -17.66
CA VAL A 389 3.36 8.62 -17.63
C VAL A 389 3.99 8.91 -19.00
N ASP A 390 3.39 8.38 -20.07
CA ASP A 390 3.84 8.61 -21.44
C ASP A 390 3.79 10.09 -21.81
N SER A 391 2.72 10.81 -21.43
CA SER A 391 2.59 12.24 -21.70
C SER A 391 3.69 13.07 -21.02
N MET A 392 4.04 12.75 -19.77
CA MET A 392 5.12 13.43 -19.04
C MET A 392 6.48 13.14 -19.66
N MET A 393 6.77 11.87 -19.97
CA MET A 393 8.02 11.48 -20.64
C MET A 393 8.14 12.12 -22.03
N LEU A 394 7.03 12.19 -22.78
CA LEU A 394 6.98 12.84 -24.09
C LEU A 394 7.20 14.35 -23.96
N ASN A 395 6.65 15.00 -22.93
CA ASN A 395 6.88 16.42 -22.64
C ASN A 395 8.37 16.68 -22.39
N MET A 396 9.02 15.91 -21.50
CA MET A 396 10.47 16.00 -21.26
C MET A 396 11.26 15.91 -22.55
N LYS A 397 10.92 14.96 -23.42
CA LYS A 397 11.65 14.71 -24.65
C LYS A 397 11.40 15.76 -25.74
N SER A 398 10.14 16.13 -25.96
CA SER A 398 9.74 17.00 -27.08
C SER A 398 10.01 18.46 -26.78
N ASN A 399 9.84 18.88 -25.52
CA ASN A 399 10.00 20.27 -25.09
C ASN A 399 11.33 20.50 -24.35
N SER A 400 12.17 19.47 -24.19
CA SER A 400 13.45 19.55 -23.49
C SER A 400 13.33 20.12 -22.07
N VAL A 401 12.21 19.83 -21.40
CA VAL A 401 11.95 20.26 -20.03
C VAL A 401 12.51 19.27 -19.01
N THR A 402 12.77 19.75 -17.80
CA THR A 402 13.22 18.92 -16.67
C THR A 402 12.11 17.95 -16.23
N ARG A 403 12.47 16.90 -15.47
CA ARG A 403 11.50 15.96 -14.90
C ARG A 403 10.53 16.65 -13.95
N GLU A 404 11.02 17.64 -13.19
CA GLU A 404 10.24 18.42 -12.25
C GLU A 404 9.23 19.30 -13.00
N GLN A 405 9.65 19.94 -14.09
CA GLN A 405 8.75 20.73 -14.92
C GLN A 405 7.69 19.88 -15.59
N ALA A 406 8.05 18.73 -16.17
CA ALA A 406 7.07 17.83 -16.79
C ALA A 406 6.03 17.30 -15.77
N ALA A 407 6.48 16.95 -14.56
CA ALA A 407 5.61 16.56 -13.46
C ALA A 407 4.70 17.71 -13.01
N CYS A 408 5.24 18.93 -12.91
CA CYS A 408 4.47 20.11 -12.53
C CYS A 408 3.39 20.48 -13.56
N ASP A 409 3.72 20.44 -14.85
CA ASP A 409 2.76 20.67 -15.93
C ASP A 409 1.61 19.66 -15.85
N TRP A 410 1.94 18.38 -15.62
CA TRP A 410 0.94 17.34 -15.46
C TRP A 410 0.07 17.56 -14.22
N LEU A 411 0.67 17.89 -13.07
CA LEU A 411 -0.05 18.20 -11.84
C LEU A 411 -1.05 19.35 -12.03
N LYS A 412 -0.63 20.44 -12.68
CA LYS A 412 -1.52 21.58 -12.98
C LYS A 412 -2.68 21.22 -13.91
N GLY A 413 -2.46 20.27 -14.82
CA GLY A 413 -3.51 19.76 -15.71
C GLY A 413 -4.43 18.71 -15.09
N ASN A 414 -4.11 18.18 -13.90
CA ASN A 414 -4.78 17.01 -13.32
C ASN A 414 -5.15 17.19 -11.84
N THR A 415 -5.52 18.42 -11.45
CA THR A 415 -5.82 18.82 -10.07
C THR A 415 -6.78 17.89 -9.33
N ASP A 416 -7.93 17.58 -9.91
CA ASP A 416 -8.93 16.70 -9.27
C ASP A 416 -8.38 15.30 -8.98
N ARG A 417 -7.53 14.79 -9.88
CA ARG A 417 -6.95 13.45 -9.78
C ARG A 417 -5.99 13.37 -8.61
N TRP A 418 -4.97 14.23 -8.55
CA TRP A 418 -3.99 14.14 -7.47
C TRP A 418 -4.51 14.68 -6.14
N ASN A 419 -5.48 15.61 -6.15
CA ASN A 419 -6.17 16.05 -4.93
C ASN A 419 -6.86 14.89 -4.22
N SER A 420 -7.38 13.91 -4.97
CA SER A 420 -7.96 12.70 -4.39
C SER A 420 -6.93 11.80 -3.67
N TRP A 421 -5.64 11.95 -3.98
CA TRP A 421 -4.55 11.21 -3.34
C TRP A 421 -4.08 11.85 -2.03
N ILE A 422 -4.31 13.15 -1.85
CA ILE A 422 -3.88 13.87 -0.65
C ILE A 422 -4.73 13.39 0.55
N PRO A 423 -4.10 12.88 1.62
CA PRO A 423 -4.84 12.53 2.83
C PRO A 423 -5.44 13.78 3.45
N LYS A 424 -6.78 13.87 3.44
CA LYS A 424 -7.50 14.94 4.13
C LYS A 424 -7.49 14.65 5.64
N ALA A 425 -6.93 15.57 6.44
CA ALA A 425 -6.94 15.49 7.90
C ALA A 425 -8.36 15.37 8.49
N THR A 426 -9.35 15.86 7.74
CA THR A 426 -10.77 15.86 8.06
C THR A 426 -11.55 14.67 7.48
N LYS A 427 -10.87 13.68 6.89
CA LYS A 427 -11.46 12.39 6.52
C LYS A 427 -11.37 11.43 7.71
N CYS A 428 -12.33 11.54 8.61
CA CYS A 428 -12.36 10.77 9.85
C CYS A 428 -12.66 9.30 9.60
N ASN A 429 -12.16 8.44 10.50
CA ASN A 429 -12.44 7.01 10.50
C ASN A 429 -13.64 6.69 11.43
N PRO A 430 -14.26 5.51 11.32
CA PRO A 430 -15.23 5.03 12.29
C PRO A 430 -14.71 5.17 13.73
N GLY A 431 -15.53 5.75 14.62
CA GLY A 431 -15.19 6.05 16.01
C GLY A 431 -14.58 7.43 16.23
N PHE A 432 -14.25 8.14 15.14
CA PHE A 432 -13.77 9.51 15.19
C PHE A 432 -14.81 10.45 14.57
N GLY A 433 -14.71 11.73 14.89
CA GLY A 433 -15.51 12.77 14.27
C GLY A 433 -14.70 14.03 14.01
N LEU A 434 -15.22 14.87 13.11
CA LEU A 434 -14.66 16.18 12.78
C LEU A 434 -14.47 17.04 14.03
N TYR A 435 -13.27 17.61 14.16
CA TYR A 435 -12.85 18.38 15.33
C TYR A 435 -12.14 19.66 14.92
N ASP A 436 -12.42 20.74 15.64
CA ASP A 436 -11.74 22.02 15.52
C ASP A 436 -10.83 22.23 16.73
N ASP A 437 -9.51 22.16 16.51
CA ASP A 437 -8.51 22.36 17.56
C ASP A 437 -8.47 23.81 18.08
N ALA A 438 -8.95 24.79 17.30
CA ALA A 438 -8.94 26.20 17.73
C ALA A 438 -10.02 26.48 18.76
N THR A 439 -11.18 25.83 18.64
CA THR A 439 -12.30 25.95 19.59
C THR A 439 -12.36 24.83 20.61
N ASP A 440 -11.58 23.75 20.42
CA ASP A 440 -11.58 22.53 21.23
C ASP A 440 -12.97 21.88 21.27
N THR A 441 -13.65 21.81 20.11
CA THR A 441 -15.00 21.25 19.99
C THR A 441 -15.17 20.34 18.77
N PHE A 442 -16.12 19.40 18.86
CA PHE A 442 -16.60 18.66 17.70
C PHE A 442 -17.49 19.55 16.83
N THR A 443 -17.36 19.39 15.51
CA THR A 443 -18.16 20.12 14.53
C THR A 443 -18.88 19.16 13.58
N ALA A 444 -20.00 19.59 13.03
CA ALA A 444 -20.74 18.86 12.01
C ALA A 444 -20.28 19.22 10.59
N GLU A 445 -19.48 20.27 10.41
CA GLU A 445 -19.08 20.79 9.11
C GLU A 445 -17.58 20.71 8.87
N ARG A 446 -17.20 20.06 7.75
CA ARG A 446 -15.79 19.85 7.37
C ARG A 446 -15.02 21.15 7.19
N ALA A 447 -15.67 22.20 6.69
CA ALA A 447 -15.05 23.51 6.45
C ALA A 447 -14.50 24.16 7.73
N THR A 448 -15.04 23.78 8.90
CA THR A 448 -14.61 24.28 10.21
C THR A 448 -13.68 23.33 10.95
N ALA A 449 -13.51 22.10 10.45
CA ALA A 449 -12.70 21.09 11.10
C ALA A 449 -11.22 21.23 10.70
N THR A 450 -10.33 21.05 11.67
CA THR A 450 -8.88 21.01 11.43
C THR A 450 -8.34 19.58 11.51
N THR A 451 -9.03 18.69 12.22
CA THR A 451 -8.59 17.32 12.49
C THR A 451 -9.76 16.38 12.80
N CYS A 452 -9.45 15.15 13.20
CA CYS A 452 -10.40 14.17 13.70
C CYS A 452 -10.02 13.73 15.12
N ARG A 453 -11.02 13.62 16.01
CA ARG A 453 -10.84 13.09 17.38
C ARG A 453 -11.85 11.98 17.68
N ALA A 454 -11.49 11.07 18.59
CA ALA A 454 -12.38 9.99 19.00
C ALA A 454 -13.62 10.58 19.69
N CYS A 455 -14.82 10.13 19.31
CA CYS A 455 -16.04 10.62 19.93
C CYS A 455 -16.03 10.34 21.43
N LEU A 456 -16.35 11.35 22.23
CA LEU A 456 -16.33 11.23 23.69
C LEU A 456 -17.52 10.39 24.19
N PRO A 457 -17.45 9.86 25.43
CA PRO A 457 -18.63 9.29 26.10
C PRO A 457 -19.83 10.23 26.01
N GLY A 458 -21.02 9.65 25.82
CA GLY A 458 -22.25 10.38 25.52
C GLY A 458 -22.43 10.75 24.04
N MET A 459 -21.45 10.49 23.18
CA MET A 459 -21.53 10.70 21.72
C MET A 459 -21.22 9.41 20.94
N PHE A 460 -21.71 9.34 19.70
CA PHE A 460 -21.41 8.26 18.76
C PHE A 460 -20.91 8.81 17.42
N SER A 461 -20.08 8.04 16.74
CA SER A 461 -19.52 8.36 15.43
C SER A 461 -20.50 7.98 14.34
N LYS A 462 -20.99 8.98 13.61
CA LYS A 462 -21.97 8.85 12.53
C LYS A 462 -21.34 9.17 11.19
N ALA A 463 -21.58 8.32 10.20
CA ALA A 463 -21.13 8.56 8.83
C ALA A 463 -21.79 9.83 8.27
N PHE A 464 -20.98 10.67 7.63
CA PHE A 464 -21.39 11.93 7.01
C PHE A 464 -20.81 12.02 5.59
N MET A 465 -21.59 12.51 4.63
CA MET A 465 -21.14 12.72 3.25
C MET A 465 -21.32 14.19 2.88
N ASP A 466 -20.28 14.77 2.30
CA ASP A 466 -20.26 16.12 1.73
C ASP A 466 -19.62 16.09 0.33
N ASP A 467 -19.43 17.26 -0.27
CA ASP A 467 -18.80 17.41 -1.60
C ASP A 467 -17.36 16.86 -1.65
N ASP A 468 -16.68 16.76 -0.49
CA ASP A 468 -15.34 16.21 -0.34
C ASP A 468 -15.32 14.70 -0.01
N GLY A 469 -16.48 14.03 -0.09
CA GLY A 469 -16.65 12.59 0.11
C GLY A 469 -17.07 12.19 1.51
N SER A 470 -16.95 10.90 1.85
CA SER A 470 -17.36 10.39 3.17
C SER A 470 -16.38 10.76 4.29
N THR A 471 -16.91 11.17 5.44
CA THR A 471 -16.21 11.34 6.72
C THR A 471 -17.13 10.90 7.87
N TYR A 472 -16.79 11.21 9.11
CA TYR A 472 -17.59 10.94 10.29
C TYR A 472 -17.70 12.18 11.17
N ILE A 473 -18.83 12.33 11.85
CA ILE A 473 -19.10 13.38 12.84
C ILE A 473 -19.50 12.74 14.17
N CYS A 474 -19.23 13.40 15.28
CA CYS A 474 -19.70 12.95 16.59
C CYS A 474 -21.04 13.61 16.90
N GLU A 475 -22.08 12.80 17.07
CA GLU A 475 -23.41 13.26 17.49
C GLU A 475 -23.68 12.79 18.92
N ALA A 476 -24.35 13.63 19.72
CA ALA A 476 -24.79 13.24 21.06
C ALA A 476 -25.83 12.12 20.98
N CYS A 477 -25.79 11.20 21.94
CA CYS A 477 -26.73 10.08 21.99
C CYS A 477 -28.18 10.57 22.07
N PRO A 478 -29.08 10.05 21.23
CA PRO A 478 -30.51 10.37 21.27
C PRO A 478 -31.13 10.15 22.65
N ALA A 479 -32.31 10.74 22.84
CA ALA A 479 -33.11 10.51 24.04
C ALA A 479 -33.39 9.01 24.23
N GLY A 480 -33.36 8.54 25.48
CA GLY A 480 -33.45 7.12 25.83
C GLY A 480 -32.19 6.30 25.52
N GLN A 481 -31.09 6.90 25.08
CA GLN A 481 -29.84 6.19 24.80
C GLN A 481 -28.62 6.85 25.46
N GLN A 482 -27.60 6.04 25.71
CA GLN A 482 -26.31 6.47 26.26
C GLN A 482 -25.16 5.70 25.63
N GLN A 483 -23.96 6.24 25.80
CA GLN A 483 -22.72 5.55 25.47
C GLN A 483 -21.67 5.90 26.51
N LEU A 484 -21.03 4.89 27.09
CA LEU A 484 -20.04 5.07 28.15
C LEU A 484 -18.60 5.01 27.62
N GLY A 485 -18.38 4.36 26.48
CA GLY A 485 -17.08 4.23 25.83
C GLY A 485 -16.80 5.33 24.82
N ALA A 486 -15.54 5.75 24.72
CA ALA A 486 -15.10 6.62 23.63
C ALA A 486 -15.05 5.85 22.29
N GLY A 487 -15.34 6.56 21.20
CA GLY A 487 -15.23 6.07 19.83
C GLY A 487 -16.25 5.01 19.43
N ALA A 488 -17.40 4.97 20.10
CA ALA A 488 -18.48 4.09 19.71
C ALA A 488 -19.13 4.51 18.39
N MET A 489 -19.67 3.52 17.67
CA MET A 489 -20.41 3.72 16.42
C MET A 489 -21.91 3.87 16.62
N ASP A 490 -22.40 3.54 17.82
CA ASP A 490 -23.83 3.55 18.15
C ASP A 490 -24.01 3.80 19.66
N CYS A 491 -25.23 4.17 20.05
CA CYS A 491 -25.61 4.36 21.44
C CYS A 491 -26.47 3.20 21.94
N ASP A 492 -26.22 2.78 23.17
CA ASP A 492 -26.99 1.74 23.83
C ASP A 492 -28.27 2.32 24.45
N ALA A 493 -29.37 1.58 24.35
CA ALA A 493 -30.60 1.94 25.05
C ALA A 493 -30.36 2.04 26.57
N CYS A 494 -30.93 3.08 27.20
CA CYS A 494 -30.89 3.23 28.65
C CYS A 494 -31.33 1.93 29.32
N PRO A 495 -30.54 1.36 30.25
CA PRO A 495 -30.92 0.13 30.93
C PRO A 495 -32.16 0.35 31.79
N ALA A 496 -32.92 -0.72 32.04
CA ALA A 496 -34.02 -0.69 32.98
C ALA A 496 -33.56 -0.13 34.35
N GLY A 497 -34.41 0.69 34.95
CA GLY A 497 -34.11 1.51 36.13
C GLY A 497 -33.52 2.88 35.80
N THR A 498 -33.30 3.22 34.54
CA THR A 498 -32.79 4.54 34.13
C THR A 498 -33.63 5.14 33.01
N ALA A 499 -33.55 6.45 32.84
CA ALA A 499 -34.21 7.17 31.77
C ALA A 499 -33.38 8.38 31.32
N LYS A 500 -33.61 8.83 30.09
CA LYS A 500 -32.98 10.04 29.55
C LYS A 500 -33.93 10.76 28.62
N ALA A 501 -34.27 12.00 28.95
CA ALA A 501 -35.34 12.73 28.28
C ALA A 501 -34.88 13.44 26.99
N ASP A 502 -33.59 13.76 26.88
CA ASP A 502 -33.05 14.61 25.82
C ASP A 502 -31.87 13.96 25.08
N GLN A 503 -31.57 14.55 23.92
CA GLN A 503 -30.35 14.24 23.19
C GLN A 503 -29.20 15.05 23.81
N SER A 504 -28.38 14.40 24.60
CA SER A 504 -27.30 15.03 25.37
C SER A 504 -26.12 14.07 25.54
N THR A 505 -25.00 14.57 26.06
CA THR A 505 -23.85 13.73 26.41
C THR A 505 -23.96 13.13 27.82
N GLU A 506 -25.06 13.38 28.52
CA GLU A 506 -25.29 12.85 29.86
C GLU A 506 -25.62 11.36 29.83
N GLU A 507 -25.20 10.65 30.88
CA GLU A 507 -25.58 9.27 31.12
C GLU A 507 -27.06 9.15 31.46
N CYS A 508 -27.64 7.97 31.29
CA CYS A 508 -29.03 7.73 31.68
C CYS A 508 -29.18 7.89 33.20
N ALA A 509 -30.04 8.82 33.60
CA ALA A 509 -30.27 9.12 35.00
C ALA A 509 -31.05 7.96 35.66
N PRO A 510 -30.65 7.51 36.87
CA PRO A 510 -31.43 6.52 37.60
C PRO A 510 -32.78 7.11 38.03
N CYS A 511 -33.84 6.29 37.98
CA CYS A 511 -35.16 6.70 38.45
C CYS A 511 -35.12 7.18 39.90
N ALA A 512 -35.80 8.28 40.18
CA ALA A 512 -35.81 8.87 41.52
C ALA A 512 -36.54 7.97 42.55
N ALA A 513 -36.40 8.29 43.83
CA ALA A 513 -37.18 7.62 44.87
C ALA A 513 -38.69 7.86 44.62
N GLY A 514 -39.47 6.79 44.57
CA GLY A 514 -40.88 6.84 44.16
C GLY A 514 -41.13 6.59 42.67
N GLU A 515 -40.10 6.27 41.89
CA GLU A 515 -40.20 5.95 40.47
C GLU A 515 -39.49 4.63 40.13
N TYR A 516 -39.90 4.00 39.02
CA TYR A 516 -39.28 2.79 38.49
C TYR A 516 -39.28 2.79 36.96
N GLN A 517 -38.47 1.94 36.33
CA GLN A 517 -38.51 1.71 34.89
C GLN A 517 -38.13 0.26 34.56
N ASP A 518 -39.05 -0.47 33.96
CA ASP A 518 -38.92 -1.89 33.59
C ASP A 518 -38.52 -2.12 32.13
N GLU A 519 -38.61 -1.09 31.30
CA GLU A 519 -38.23 -1.13 29.90
C GLU A 519 -36.83 -0.52 29.66
N LYS A 520 -36.17 -0.98 28.60
CA LYS A 520 -34.95 -0.31 28.10
C LYS A 520 -35.34 0.84 27.19
N GLY A 521 -34.49 1.86 27.10
CA GLY A 521 -34.66 2.95 26.14
C GLY A 521 -35.68 4.01 26.58
N ALA A 522 -36.00 4.07 27.87
CA ALA A 522 -37.05 4.94 28.36
C ALA A 522 -36.64 6.42 28.36
N LEU A 523 -37.59 7.28 27.98
CA LEU A 523 -37.40 8.74 28.03
C LEU A 523 -37.65 9.31 29.43
N GLN A 524 -38.52 8.67 30.21
CA GLN A 524 -38.89 9.05 31.56
C GLN A 524 -39.16 7.81 32.41
N CYS A 525 -39.04 7.93 33.73
CA CYS A 525 -39.38 6.86 34.66
C CYS A 525 -40.89 6.84 34.95
N LYS A 526 -41.41 5.64 35.22
CA LYS A 526 -42.81 5.42 35.61
C LYS A 526 -42.95 5.75 37.10
N MET A 527 -43.97 6.51 37.46
CA MET A 527 -44.27 6.79 38.87
C MET A 527 -44.81 5.56 39.58
N CYS A 528 -44.41 5.36 40.83
CA CYS A 528 -45.06 4.39 41.70
C CYS A 528 -46.53 4.77 41.97
N PRO A 529 -47.41 3.78 42.20
CA PRO A 529 -48.80 4.03 42.59
C PRO A 529 -48.93 4.96 43.81
N PRO A 530 -50.03 5.73 43.93
CA PRO A 530 -50.25 6.62 45.07
C PRO A 530 -50.07 5.91 46.43
N GLY A 531 -49.38 6.58 47.38
CA GLY A 531 -49.09 6.03 48.71
C GLY A 531 -47.92 5.05 48.78
N THR A 532 -47.26 4.76 47.64
CA THR A 532 -46.08 3.90 47.57
C THR A 532 -44.81 4.68 47.19
N THR A 533 -43.64 4.12 47.54
CA THR A 533 -42.31 4.65 47.22
C THR A 533 -41.34 3.49 46.96
N THR A 534 -40.19 3.80 46.36
CA THR A 534 -39.08 2.85 46.20
C THR A 534 -38.04 2.99 47.32
N MET A 535 -37.27 1.92 47.57
CA MET A 535 -36.20 1.91 48.59
C MET A 535 -34.87 2.50 48.10
N ILE A 536 -34.62 2.43 46.79
CA ILE A 536 -33.36 2.83 46.16
C ILE A 536 -33.66 3.58 44.87
N LEU A 537 -32.67 4.36 44.41
CA LEU A 537 -32.67 4.93 43.07
C LEU A 537 -32.55 3.81 42.03
N GLY A 538 -33.14 4.06 40.87
CA GLY A 538 -33.06 3.18 39.70
C GLY A 538 -33.77 1.84 39.84
N MET A 539 -34.93 1.83 40.49
CA MET A 539 -35.75 0.61 40.57
C MET A 539 -36.23 0.15 39.20
N LYS A 540 -36.18 -1.17 38.97
CA LYS A 540 -36.42 -1.79 37.66
C LYS A 540 -37.81 -2.37 37.47
N SER A 541 -38.66 -2.34 38.50
CA SER A 541 -39.94 -3.05 38.48
C SER A 541 -40.91 -2.38 39.43
N ILE A 542 -42.20 -2.41 39.07
CA ILE A 542 -43.29 -1.95 39.91
C ILE A 542 -43.39 -2.73 41.23
N SER A 543 -42.92 -3.98 41.26
CA SER A 543 -42.82 -4.78 42.50
C SER A 543 -41.85 -4.16 43.52
N GLY A 544 -41.05 -3.18 43.10
CA GLY A 544 -40.20 -2.37 43.95
C GLY A 544 -40.90 -1.23 44.69
N CYS A 545 -42.13 -0.90 44.31
CA CYS A 545 -42.94 0.11 44.96
C CYS A 545 -43.65 -0.50 46.18
N GLY A 546 -43.32 -0.01 47.38
CA GLY A 546 -43.97 -0.43 48.63
C GLY A 546 -44.43 0.77 49.45
N CYS A 547 -45.12 0.52 50.56
CA CYS A 547 -45.78 1.59 51.31
C CYS A 547 -44.78 2.61 51.89
N GLN A 548 -45.16 3.88 51.85
CA GLN A 548 -44.43 4.93 52.55
C GLN A 548 -44.49 4.72 54.08
N ALA A 549 -43.58 5.39 54.81
CA ALA A 549 -43.59 5.33 56.26
C ALA A 549 -44.93 5.86 56.81
N GLY A 550 -45.50 5.16 57.79
CA GLY A 550 -46.85 5.45 58.30
C GLY A 550 -47.97 4.65 57.65
N SER A 551 -47.69 3.80 56.65
CA SER A 551 -48.66 2.90 56.02
C SER A 551 -48.14 1.45 55.98
N ILE A 552 -49.04 0.48 55.91
CA ILE A 552 -48.72 -0.96 55.83
C ILE A 552 -49.41 -1.60 54.62
N ASP A 553 -48.68 -2.44 53.89
CA ASP A 553 -49.21 -3.21 52.78
C ASP A 553 -50.06 -4.37 53.31
N VAL A 554 -51.36 -4.31 53.03
CA VAL A 554 -52.37 -5.32 53.39
C VAL A 554 -52.82 -6.17 52.20
N SER A 555 -52.08 -6.11 51.09
CA SER A 555 -52.37 -6.97 49.94
C SER A 555 -52.33 -8.46 50.31
N ASP A 556 -53.29 -9.24 49.80
CA ASP A 556 -53.32 -10.69 49.97
C ASP A 556 -52.12 -11.32 49.26
N LEU A 557 -51.31 -12.08 50.00
CA LEU A 557 -50.14 -12.78 49.51
C LEU A 557 -50.47 -13.82 48.42
N ASN A 558 -51.74 -14.19 48.26
CA ASN A 558 -52.19 -15.22 47.32
C ASN A 558 -52.84 -14.67 46.03
N SER A 559 -52.87 -13.35 45.82
CA SER A 559 -53.48 -12.76 44.62
C SER A 559 -52.54 -12.86 43.40
N PRO A 560 -52.98 -13.47 42.28
CA PRO A 560 -52.17 -13.63 41.07
C PRO A 560 -51.94 -12.32 40.27
N ASP A 561 -52.68 -11.24 40.56
CA ASP A 561 -52.60 -9.95 39.85
C ASP A 561 -51.71 -8.91 40.56
N ARG A 562 -50.61 -9.34 41.20
CA ARG A 562 -49.72 -8.44 41.96
C ARG A 562 -48.91 -7.51 41.05
N LEU A 563 -49.49 -6.34 40.75
CA LEU A 563 -48.79 -5.22 40.10
C LEU A 563 -48.50 -4.05 41.06
N ALA A 564 -49.16 -3.91 42.21
CA ALA A 564 -48.94 -2.78 43.14
C ALA A 564 -49.26 -3.12 44.61
N ALA A 565 -48.54 -2.51 45.56
CA ALA A 565 -48.82 -2.61 46.99
C ALA A 565 -50.14 -1.91 47.36
N ASN A 566 -50.93 -2.51 48.28
CA ASN A 566 -52.18 -1.92 48.77
C ASN A 566 -51.95 -1.31 50.16
N CYS A 567 -51.65 -0.02 50.19
CA CYS A 567 -51.24 0.67 51.41
C CYS A 567 -52.44 1.25 52.16
N ILE A 568 -52.59 0.85 53.41
CA ILE A 568 -53.51 1.51 54.36
C ILE A 568 -52.71 2.20 55.46
N ASP A 569 -53.30 3.23 56.07
CA ASP A 569 -52.69 3.92 57.20
C ASP A 569 -52.43 2.96 58.36
N CYS A 570 -51.26 3.11 58.94
CA CYS A 570 -50.82 2.32 60.07
C CYS A 570 -51.62 2.73 61.32
N SER A 571 -52.35 1.77 61.92
CA SER A 571 -53.13 2.00 63.13
C SER A 571 -52.27 2.55 64.27
N GLU A 572 -52.86 3.32 65.19
CA GLU A 572 -52.16 4.03 66.28
C GLU A 572 -51.21 3.14 67.12
N GLY A 573 -51.48 1.84 67.19
CA GLY A 573 -50.67 0.86 67.92
C GLY A 573 -49.46 0.27 67.21
N LEU A 574 -49.22 0.63 65.96
CA LEU A 574 -48.16 0.09 65.14
C LEU A 574 -47.16 1.19 64.78
N THR A 575 -45.89 0.83 64.73
CA THR A 575 -44.85 1.63 64.08
C THR A 575 -44.57 0.97 62.74
N CYS A 576 -45.04 1.59 61.66
CA CYS A 576 -44.82 1.13 60.29
C CYS A 576 -43.72 1.98 59.63
N PRO A 577 -42.45 1.53 59.61
CA PRO A 577 -41.44 2.13 58.74
C PRO A 577 -41.80 1.94 57.26
N MET A 578 -41.07 2.58 56.34
CA MET A 578 -41.28 2.37 54.92
C MET A 578 -41.18 0.88 54.55
N MET A 579 -41.88 0.46 53.50
CA MET A 579 -41.96 -0.93 53.03
C MET A 579 -42.54 -1.92 54.06
N SER A 580 -43.32 -1.43 55.03
CA SER A 580 -44.00 -2.29 56.01
C SER A 580 -45.03 -3.19 55.33
N THR A 581 -45.03 -4.48 55.69
CA THR A 581 -45.99 -5.47 55.19
C THR A 581 -46.57 -6.27 56.35
N VAL A 582 -47.81 -6.75 56.24
CA VAL A 582 -48.42 -7.62 57.25
C VAL A 582 -47.59 -8.88 57.55
N PRO A 583 -46.98 -9.57 56.55
CA PRO A 583 -46.12 -10.72 56.82
C PRO A 583 -44.87 -10.36 57.65
N ALA A 584 -44.24 -9.21 57.39
CA ALA A 584 -43.09 -8.77 58.17
C ALA A 584 -43.47 -8.42 59.63
N LEU A 585 -44.70 -7.91 59.84
CA LEU A 585 -45.25 -7.69 61.18
C LEU A 585 -45.46 -9.01 61.93
N LEU A 586 -46.06 -10.00 61.28
CA LEU A 586 -46.32 -11.32 61.86
C LEU A 586 -45.03 -12.11 62.14
N ALA A 587 -44.04 -11.99 61.25
CA ALA A 587 -42.74 -12.65 61.40
C ALA A 587 -41.80 -11.92 62.37
N GLY A 588 -42.15 -10.72 62.83
CA GLY A 588 -41.29 -9.87 63.66
C GLY A 588 -39.95 -9.49 62.99
N SER A 589 -39.87 -9.64 61.66
CA SER A 589 -38.66 -9.40 60.88
C SER A 589 -39.02 -9.09 59.42
N SER A 590 -38.27 -8.16 58.81
CA SER A 590 -38.39 -7.81 57.39
C SER A 590 -37.17 -8.33 56.62
N PRO A 591 -37.34 -8.84 55.38
CA PRO A 591 -36.23 -9.17 54.49
C PRO A 591 -35.29 -7.99 54.22
N ASN A 592 -35.81 -6.76 54.33
CA ASN A 592 -35.05 -5.52 54.12
C ASN A 592 -34.29 -5.07 55.39
N GLY A 593 -34.40 -5.82 56.50
CA GLY A 593 -33.73 -5.56 57.77
C GLY A 593 -34.60 -4.85 58.81
N ALA A 594 -34.05 -4.72 60.03
CA ALA A 594 -34.79 -4.25 61.20
C ALA A 594 -35.39 -2.83 61.05
N ALA A 595 -34.75 -1.96 60.26
CA ALA A 595 -35.23 -0.60 59.99
C ALA A 595 -36.55 -0.56 59.18
N PHE A 596 -36.91 -1.67 58.54
CA PHE A 596 -38.13 -1.84 57.71
C PHE A 596 -39.10 -2.84 58.34
N THR A 597 -38.85 -3.28 59.57
CA THR A 597 -39.71 -4.22 60.29
C THR A 597 -40.81 -3.44 61.02
N PRO A 598 -42.09 -3.61 60.66
CA PRO A 598 -43.17 -3.05 61.45
C PRO A 598 -43.26 -3.72 62.82
N VAL A 599 -43.50 -2.93 63.87
CA VAL A 599 -43.56 -3.41 65.25
C VAL A 599 -44.79 -2.87 65.97
N VAL A 600 -45.33 -3.65 66.90
CA VAL A 600 -46.35 -3.18 67.85
C VAL A 600 -45.69 -2.24 68.85
N LYS A 601 -46.26 -1.05 69.06
CA LYS A 601 -45.76 -0.08 70.03
C LYS A 601 -45.82 -0.68 71.44
N SER A 602 -44.79 -0.41 72.24
CA SER A 602 -44.74 -0.84 73.64
C SER A 602 -45.97 -0.34 74.41
N GLY A 603 -46.69 -1.24 75.08
CA GLY A 603 -47.92 -0.94 75.83
C GLY A 603 -49.22 -1.04 75.02
N TRP A 604 -49.16 -1.26 73.70
CA TRP A 604 -50.33 -1.58 72.89
C TRP A 604 -50.59 -3.08 72.89
N ASN A 605 -51.70 -3.51 73.49
CA ASN A 605 -52.15 -4.90 73.50
C ASN A 605 -53.36 -5.03 72.57
N PRO A 606 -53.24 -5.63 71.37
CA PRO A 606 -54.40 -5.84 70.51
C PRO A 606 -55.36 -6.80 71.22
N CYS A 607 -56.52 -6.29 71.63
CA CYS A 607 -57.51 -6.99 72.48
C CYS A 607 -58.16 -8.25 71.86
N TRP A 608 -57.58 -8.86 70.82
CA TRP A 608 -58.12 -10.06 70.15
C TRP A 608 -57.19 -11.28 70.17
N ALA A 609 -55.99 -11.21 70.77
CA ALA A 609 -55.15 -12.40 71.03
C ALA A 609 -55.54 -13.12 72.34
N ARG A 610 -56.80 -13.58 72.40
CA ARG A 610 -57.22 -14.74 73.21
C ARG A 610 -58.33 -15.46 72.47
N VAL A 611 -57.94 -16.46 71.68
CA VAL A 611 -58.69 -17.72 71.56
C VAL A 611 -57.69 -18.85 71.68
#